data_AF-A0A941EWW4-F1
#
_entry.id   AF-A0A941EWW4-F1
#
_cell.length_a   1.000
_cell.length_b   1.000
_cell.length_c   1.000
_cell.angle_alpha   90.00
_cell.angle_beta   90.00
_cell.angle_gamma   90.00
#
_symmetry.space_group_name_H-M   'P 1'
#
loop_
_entity.id
_entity.type
_entity.pdbx_description
1 polymer ?
#
loop_
_entity_poly.entity_id
_entity_poly.type
_entity_poly.pdbx_seq_one_letter_code
_entity_poly.pdbx_strand_id
1 'polypeptide(L)'
;MLGPAAVLRILFNEEVEGRNSATRRTRRHAAHFPTGKTLGSWRAKDSSIPMPTQNTLSTLEWIGRKENPVISGPSGTGKSHFTPRAWPRPRSRRT
;
A
#
# COMPACT_ATOMS: atom_id res chain seq x y z
N MET A 1 7.56 -19.05 39.63
CA MET A 1 6.37 -18.21 39.38
C MET A 1 6.85 -16.80 39.13
N LEU A 2 6.42 -16.15 38.04
CA LEU A 2 6.78 -14.74 37.80
C LEU A 2 6.21 -13.88 38.94
N GLY A 3 6.98 -12.92 39.42
CA GLY A 3 6.50 -11.97 40.41
C GLY A 3 5.39 -11.07 39.85
N PRO A 4 4.50 -10.49 40.68
CA PRO A 4 3.37 -9.69 40.22
C PRO A 4 3.75 -8.56 39.24
N ALA A 5 4.87 -7.88 39.49
CA ALA A 5 5.36 -6.81 38.61
C ALA A 5 5.79 -7.32 37.21
N ALA A 6 6.32 -8.54 37.12
CA ALA A 6 6.71 -9.15 35.85
C ALA A 6 5.48 -9.51 35.02
N VAL A 7 4.42 -10.02 35.67
CA VAL A 7 3.13 -10.31 35.02
C VAL A 7 2.51 -9.03 34.44
N LEU A 8 2.48 -7.94 35.21
CA LEU A 8 1.94 -6.67 34.73
C LEU A 8 2.70 -6.09 33.53
N ARG A 9 4.04 -6.22 33.50
CA ARG A 9 4.84 -5.75 32.37
C ARG A 9 4.54 -6.53 31.08
N ILE A 10 4.36 -7.85 31.20
CA ILE A 10 3.99 -8.70 30.06
C ILE A 10 2.62 -8.28 29.52
N LEU A 11 1.61 -8.19 30.40
CA LEU A 11 0.26 -7.79 29.99
C LEU A 11 0.22 -6.40 29.36
N PHE A 12 0.99 -5.45 29.91
CA PHE A 12 1.06 -4.11 29.32
C PHE A 12 1.71 -4.12 27.93
N ASN A 13 2.78 -4.90 27.75
CA ASN A 13 3.44 -5.03 26.45
C ASN A 13 2.51 -5.68 25.41
N GLU A 14 1.81 -6.76 25.80
CA GLU A 14 0.81 -7.41 24.95
C GLU A 14 -0.33 -6.47 24.58
N GLU A 15 -0.83 -5.66 25.54
CA GLU A 15 -1.88 -4.69 25.27
C GLU A 15 -1.42 -3.60 24.29
N VAL A 16 -0.19 -3.09 24.43
CA VAL A 16 0.40 -2.12 23.50
C VAL A 16 0.52 -2.72 22.11
N GLU A 17 1.07 -3.94 21.98
CA GLU A 17 1.18 -4.64 20.71
C GLU A 17 -0.19 -4.92 20.07
N GLY A 18 -1.17 -5.31 20.88
CA GLY A 18 -2.55 -5.51 20.47
C GLY A 18 -3.18 -4.23 19.92
N ARG A 19 -3.05 -3.10 20.63
CA ARG A 19 -3.56 -1.79 20.18
C ARG A 19 -2.86 -1.29 18.93
N ASN A 20 -1.55 -1.47 18.83
CA ASN A 20 -0.79 -1.10 17.64
C ASN A 20 -1.27 -1.90 16.43
N SER A 21 -1.44 -3.20 16.59
CA SER A 21 -1.95 -4.10 15.55
C SER A 21 -3.38 -3.74 15.11
N ALA A 22 -4.27 -3.46 16.07
CA ALA A 22 -5.64 -3.02 15.80
C ALA A 22 -5.68 -1.68 15.06
N THR A 23 -4.89 -0.70 15.49
CA THR A 23 -4.80 0.62 14.85
C THR A 23 -4.28 0.51 13.41
N ARG A 24 -3.26 -0.30 13.17
CA ARG A 24 -2.74 -0.57 11.81
C ARG A 24 -3.80 -1.23 10.93
N ARG A 25 -4.56 -2.19 11.45
CA ARG A 25 -5.67 -2.83 10.72
C ARG A 25 -6.76 -1.83 10.35
N THR A 26 -7.23 -1.02 11.30
CA THR A 26 -8.25 0.00 11.06
C THR A 26 -7.79 1.04 10.05
N ARG A 27 -6.55 1.53 10.16
CA ARG A 27 -5.98 2.48 9.19
C ARG A 27 -5.85 1.88 7.80
N ARG A 28 -5.40 0.62 7.66
CA ARG A 28 -5.34 -0.07 6.36
C ARG A 28 -6.73 -0.24 5.74
N HIS A 29 -7.73 -0.60 6.54
CA HIS A 29 -9.10 -0.72 6.08
C HIS A 29 -9.66 0.64 5.62
N ALA A 30 -9.48 1.69 6.43
CA ALA A 30 -9.94 3.04 6.12
C ALA A 30 -9.26 3.64 4.88
N ALA A 31 -8.00 3.30 4.63
CA ALA A 31 -7.25 3.80 3.48
C ALA A 31 -7.76 3.27 2.13
N HIS A 32 -8.63 2.23 2.12
CA HIS A 32 -9.17 1.62 0.89
C HIS A 32 -8.08 1.32 -0.14
N PHE A 33 -6.91 0.87 0.34
CA PHE A 33 -5.83 0.49 -0.56
C PHE A 33 -6.34 -0.60 -1.51
N PRO A 34 -6.02 -0.52 -2.80
CA PRO A 34 -6.40 -1.52 -3.78
C PRO A 34 -5.89 -2.90 -3.35
N THR A 35 -6.80 -3.78 -2.92
CA THR A 35 -6.50 -5.15 -2.50
C THR A 35 -6.51 -6.09 -3.70
N GLY A 36 -5.56 -7.02 -3.76
CA GLY A 36 -5.53 -8.12 -4.73
C GLY A 36 -5.01 -7.77 -6.13
N LYS A 37 -4.61 -6.53 -6.41
CA LYS A 37 -4.00 -6.18 -7.71
C LYS A 37 -2.51 -6.53 -7.72
N THR A 38 -2.16 -7.59 -8.43
CA THR A 38 -0.78 -7.99 -8.66
C THR A 38 -0.32 -7.55 -10.05
N LEU A 39 0.99 -7.60 -10.31
CA LEU A 39 1.54 -7.40 -11.65
C LEU A 39 1.46 -8.67 -12.52
N GLY A 40 0.76 -9.73 -12.08
CA GLY A 40 0.70 -11.01 -12.80
C GLY A 40 0.05 -10.92 -14.20
N SER A 41 -0.90 -10.01 -14.39
CA SER A 41 -1.54 -9.74 -15.67
C SER A 41 -0.87 -8.60 -16.47
N TRP A 42 0.23 -8.05 -15.97
CA TRP A 42 0.91 -6.92 -16.60
C TRP A 42 1.69 -7.36 -17.84
N ARG A 43 1.46 -6.69 -18.97
CA ARG A 43 2.18 -6.91 -20.23
C ARG A 43 3.14 -5.76 -20.49
N ALA A 44 4.39 -5.92 -20.02
CA ALA A 44 5.40 -4.87 -20.05
C ALA A 44 5.66 -4.29 -21.46
N LYS A 45 5.62 -5.16 -22.48
CA LYS A 45 5.89 -4.81 -23.88
C LYS A 45 4.77 -4.00 -24.53
N ASP A 46 3.55 -4.07 -24.00
CA ASP A 46 2.38 -3.39 -24.56
C ASP A 46 2.22 -1.97 -23.98
N SER A 47 3.05 -1.62 -23.00
CA SER A 47 3.07 -0.31 -22.37
C SER A 47 4.18 0.54 -22.95
N SER A 48 3.89 1.83 -23.17
CA SER A 48 4.89 2.84 -23.51
C SER A 48 5.62 3.40 -22.27
N ILE A 49 5.38 2.87 -21.07
CA ILE A 49 6.22 3.15 -19.90
C ILE A 49 7.60 2.51 -20.14
N PRO A 50 8.71 3.25 -20.03
CA PRO A 50 10.04 2.67 -20.24
C PRO A 50 10.32 1.47 -19.33
N MET A 51 10.93 0.41 -19.86
CA MET A 51 11.25 -0.80 -19.10
C MET A 51 12.06 -0.53 -17.81
N PRO A 52 13.04 0.40 -17.78
CA PRO A 52 13.72 0.76 -16.52
C PRO A 52 12.76 1.29 -15.46
N THR A 53 11.80 2.14 -15.83
CA THR A 53 10.77 2.66 -14.92
C THR A 53 9.87 1.55 -14.40
N GLN A 54 9.48 0.61 -15.27
CA GLN A 54 8.68 -0.55 -14.87
C GLN A 54 9.43 -1.41 -13.85
N ASN A 55 10.71 -1.72 -14.11
CA ASN A 55 11.55 -2.51 -13.23
C ASN A 55 11.71 -1.85 -11.86
N THR A 56 12.11 -0.57 -11.82
CA THR A 56 12.29 0.17 -10.55
C THR A 56 11.03 0.18 -9.71
N LEU A 57 9.87 0.44 -10.31
CA LEU A 57 8.61 0.50 -9.56
C LEU A 57 8.11 -0.87 -9.11
N SER A 58 8.43 -1.94 -9.85
CA SER A 58 8.07 -3.32 -9.49
C SER A 58 8.80 -3.85 -8.25
N THR A 59 9.98 -3.29 -7.93
CA THR A 59 10.74 -3.68 -6.73
C THR A 59 10.05 -3.29 -5.42
N LEU A 60 9.15 -2.30 -5.47
CA LEU A 60 8.52 -1.68 -4.29
C LEU A 60 9.52 -1.08 -3.27
N GLU A 61 10.81 -0.91 -3.61
CA GLU A 61 11.81 -0.33 -2.70
C GLU A 61 11.44 1.08 -2.21
N TRP A 62 10.76 1.84 -3.07
CA TRP A 62 10.24 3.17 -2.77
C TRP A 62 9.25 3.18 -1.59
N ILE A 63 8.55 2.06 -1.32
CA ILE A 63 7.69 1.92 -0.12
C ILE A 63 8.56 1.93 1.13
N GLY A 64 9.66 1.17 1.13
CA GLY A 64 10.61 1.11 2.24
C GLY A 64 11.30 2.46 2.48
N ARG A 65 11.60 3.19 1.39
CA ARG A 65 12.19 4.53 1.41
C ARG A 65 11.20 5.64 1.77
N LYS A 66 9.89 5.33 1.86
CA LYS A 66 8.80 6.31 2.11
C LYS A 66 8.71 7.39 1.03
N GLU A 67 9.00 7.03 -0.21
CA GLU A 67 8.91 7.91 -1.37
C GLU A 67 7.53 7.78 -2.04
N ASN A 68 7.05 8.87 -2.66
CA ASN A 68 5.77 8.91 -3.37
C ASN A 68 6.01 9.05 -4.88
N PRO A 69 6.22 7.95 -5.62
CA PRO A 69 6.51 8.03 -7.05
C PRO A 69 5.32 8.59 -7.83
N VAL A 70 5.62 9.46 -8.80
CA VAL A 70 4.63 10.05 -9.71
C VAL A 70 4.91 9.57 -11.13
N ILE A 71 3.90 8.98 -11.79
CA ILE A 71 3.99 8.58 -13.20
C ILE A 71 3.06 9.46 -14.03
N SER A 72 3.65 10.28 -14.89
CA SER A 72 2.95 11.11 -15.86
C SER A 72 3.13 10.58 -17.28
N GLY A 73 2.21 10.92 -18.18
CA GLY A 73 2.29 10.56 -19.60
C GLY A 73 0.93 10.55 -20.29
N PRO A 74 0.90 10.46 -21.63
CA PRO A 74 -0.32 10.48 -22.44
C PRO A 74 -1.40 9.48 -21.97
N SER A 75 -2.66 9.70 -22.30
CA SER A 75 -3.71 8.70 -22.02
C SER A 75 -3.40 7.38 -22.74
N GLY A 76 -3.90 6.25 -22.21
CA GLY A 76 -3.71 4.94 -22.85
C GLY A 76 -2.37 4.26 -22.64
N THR A 77 -1.37 4.89 -22.02
CA THR A 77 -0.03 4.29 -21.83
C THR A 77 0.07 3.19 -20.75
N GLY A 78 -1.06 2.78 -20.18
CA GLY A 78 -1.09 1.72 -19.16
C GLY A 78 -0.77 2.15 -17.73
N LYS A 79 -0.52 3.45 -17.45
CA LYS A 79 -0.20 3.96 -16.09
C LYS A 79 -1.18 3.51 -15.00
N SER A 80 -2.49 3.59 -15.26
CA SER A 80 -3.55 3.15 -14.33
C SER A 80 -3.66 1.63 -14.21
N HIS A 81 -3.20 0.88 -15.21
CA HIS A 81 -3.12 -0.56 -15.15
C HIS A 81 -1.86 -0.99 -14.36
N PHE A 82 -0.73 -0.32 -14.58
CA PHE A 82 0.54 -0.55 -13.92
C PHE A 82 0.50 -0.21 -12.43
N THR A 83 0.02 0.99 -12.10
CA THR A 83 -0.11 1.42 -10.70
C THR A 83 -1.49 1.04 -10.17
N PRO A 84 -1.56 0.41 -8.99
CA PRO A 84 -2.83 0.17 -8.35
C PRO A 84 -3.40 1.52 -7.89
N ARG A 85 -4.71 1.70 -8.07
CA ARG A 85 -5.37 2.98 -7.81
C ARG A 85 -5.39 3.27 -6.31
N ALA A 86 -4.51 4.15 -5.85
CA ALA A 86 -4.31 4.45 -4.43
C ALA A 86 -5.45 5.26 -3.78
N TRP A 87 -6.36 5.87 -4.55
CA TRP A 87 -7.42 6.73 -4.01
C TRP A 87 -8.78 6.52 -4.67
N PRO A 88 -9.87 6.34 -3.89
CA PRO A 88 -11.24 6.41 -4.39
C PRO A 88 -11.48 7.82 -4.96
N ARG A 89 -11.94 7.91 -6.21
CA ARG A 89 -12.42 9.21 -6.71
C ARG A 89 -13.72 9.51 -5.98
N PRO A 90 -13.94 10.74 -5.48
CA PRO A 90 -15.28 11.17 -5.12
C PRO A 90 -16.19 10.87 -6.30
N ARG A 91 -17.31 10.18 -6.06
CA ARG A 91 -18.37 10.12 -7.08
C ARG A 91 -18.75 11.58 -7.32
N SER A 92 -18.45 12.10 -8.51
CA SER A 92 -19.07 13.34 -8.95
C SER A 92 -20.57 13.08 -8.91
N ARG A 93 -21.30 13.73 -7.99
CA ARG A 93 -22.74 13.85 -8.15
C ARG A 93 -22.92 14.61 -9.46
N ARG A 94 -23.27 13.90 -10.53
CA ARG A 94 -23.87 14.55 -11.69
C ARG A 94 -25.21 15.06 -11.19
N THR A 95 -25.27 16.36 -10.93
CA THR A 95 -26.50 17.14 -11.01
C THR A 95 -26.84 17.33 -12.48
#